data_AF-A0A0F9S1E6-F1
#
_entry.id   AF-A0A0F9S1E6-F1
#
_cell.length_a   1.000
_cell.length_b   1.000
_cell.length_c   1.000
_cell.angle_alpha   90.00
_cell.angle_beta   90.00
_cell.angle_gamma   90.00
#
_symmetry.space_group_name_H-M   'P 1'
#
loop_
_entity.id
_entity.type
_entity.pdbx_description
1 polymer ?
#
loop_
_entity_poly.entity_id
_entity_poly.type
_entity_poly.pdbx_seq_one_letter_code
_entity_poly.pdbx_strand_id
1 'polypeptide(L)'
;MKLKLHKIESSPWKAVNQLSKKYEKYTHEITRIVLSETSRLLGLRMSKAHEDAPLIFKGKIMYNPKSGQPIKIKDWKRLEEAIVKYLHIEKDFLQKKMVEDSFFLGSLIQRLEENQKESWSLDKFDLTDPDFAEFGYTDYDMDLLEAYKEGTGTYIQNVNDRERGKIQSIIIEGSKAHKSKGQIWQELWDSEISLNRDWDRVIVTEVAMASNNGLLISELRSTPEEENIFMKGVSAPDRCPACGRLIDGKVVVLVAEPPEEGDEVIVDGKSYTAIWPGKSNFGRNAKNYWAGITIHPYCRCSWSRWYLELEKYVS
;
A
#
# COMPACT_ATOMS: atom_id res chain seq x y z
N MET A 1 20.94 -17.73 6.15
CA MET A 1 20.75 -16.43 6.83
C MET A 1 19.24 -16.17 6.92
N LYS A 2 18.62 -16.33 8.09
CA LYS A 2 17.18 -16.04 8.25
C LYS A 2 16.99 -14.52 8.08
N LEU A 3 16.42 -14.11 6.96
CA LEU A 3 15.98 -12.74 6.73
C LEU A 3 15.04 -12.35 7.87
N LYS A 4 15.42 -11.36 8.68
CA LYS A 4 14.49 -10.69 9.59
C LYS A 4 13.48 -9.97 8.71
N LEU A 5 12.31 -10.59 8.50
CA LEU A 5 11.14 -9.92 7.95
C LEU A 5 10.91 -8.66 8.81
N HIS A 6 10.76 -7.49 8.17
CA HIS A 6 10.17 -6.36 8.89
C HIS A 6 8.82 -6.84 9.41
N LYS A 7 8.61 -6.73 10.72
CA LYS A 7 7.37 -7.19 11.36
C LYS A 7 6.25 -6.30 10.82
N ILE A 8 5.37 -6.89 10.00
CA ILE A 8 4.17 -6.22 9.51
C ILE A 8 3.27 -6.05 10.72
N GLU A 9 2.96 -4.80 11.08
CA GLU A 9 2.05 -4.53 12.19
C GLU A 9 0.64 -4.98 11.83
N SER A 10 -0.10 -5.50 12.79
CA SER A 10 -1.53 -5.76 12.63
C SER A 10 -2.31 -4.50 12.96
N SER A 11 -3.27 -4.13 12.13
CA SER A 11 -4.23 -3.07 12.44
C SER A 11 -4.99 -3.44 13.71
N PRO A 12 -5.35 -2.46 14.56
CA PRO A 12 -6.32 -2.70 15.62
C PRO A 12 -7.67 -3.14 15.05
N TRP A 13 -7.99 -2.79 13.80
CA TRP A 13 -9.23 -3.14 13.13
C TRP A 13 -9.08 -4.42 12.30
N LYS A 14 -9.82 -5.46 12.66
CA LYS A 14 -9.78 -6.75 11.97
C LYS A 14 -10.17 -6.64 10.49
N ALA A 15 -11.17 -5.83 10.16
CA ALA A 15 -11.62 -5.62 8.79
C ALA A 15 -10.53 -4.99 7.90
N VAL A 16 -9.80 -3.99 8.39
CA VAL A 16 -8.67 -3.37 7.67
C VAL A 16 -7.57 -4.40 7.40
N ASN A 17 -7.26 -5.27 8.37
CA ASN A 17 -6.31 -6.35 8.16
C ASN A 17 -6.73 -7.33 7.06
N GLN A 18 -8.01 -7.64 6.98
CA GLN A 18 -8.57 -8.53 5.96
C GLN A 18 -8.62 -7.84 4.59
N LEU A 19 -8.87 -6.53 4.53
CA LEU A 19 -8.82 -5.76 3.29
C LEU A 19 -7.40 -5.69 2.73
N SER A 20 -6.39 -5.42 3.57
CA SER A 20 -4.99 -5.49 3.14
C SER A 20 -4.66 -6.89 2.59
N LYS A 21 -5.05 -7.96 3.29
CA LYS A 21 -4.82 -9.35 2.82
C LYS A 21 -5.53 -9.67 1.51
N LYS A 22 -6.73 -9.14 1.27
CA LYS A 22 -7.46 -9.28 0.00
C LYS A 22 -6.61 -8.72 -1.15
N TYR A 23 -6.08 -7.51 -0.98
CA TYR A 23 -5.25 -6.86 -1.98
C TYR A 23 -3.84 -7.45 -2.11
N GLU A 24 -3.18 -7.84 -1.00
CA GLU A 24 -1.91 -8.58 -1.01
C GLU A 24 -2.05 -9.89 -1.79
N LYS A 25 -3.13 -10.65 -1.58
CA LYS A 25 -3.39 -11.88 -2.33
C LYS A 25 -3.52 -11.60 -3.82
N TYR A 26 -4.25 -10.54 -4.17
CA TYR A 26 -4.46 -10.13 -5.56
C TYR A 26 -3.13 -9.77 -6.25
N THR A 27 -2.30 -8.94 -5.63
CA THR A 27 -1.00 -8.55 -6.20
C THR A 27 -0.01 -9.72 -6.25
N HIS A 28 -0.01 -10.62 -5.27
CA HIS A 28 0.81 -11.82 -5.34
C HIS A 28 0.36 -12.77 -6.46
N GLU A 29 -0.93 -12.88 -6.71
CA GLU A 29 -1.46 -13.65 -7.84
C GLU A 29 -1.01 -13.04 -9.17
N ILE A 30 -1.08 -11.72 -9.30
CA ILE A 30 -0.55 -10.96 -10.43
C ILE A 30 0.94 -11.25 -10.66
N THR A 31 1.79 -11.08 -9.62
CA THR A 31 3.23 -11.33 -9.73
C THR A 31 3.52 -12.77 -10.17
N ARG A 32 2.79 -13.75 -9.63
CA ARG A 32 2.93 -15.16 -10.03
C ARG A 32 2.53 -15.40 -11.48
N ILE A 33 1.43 -14.81 -11.94
CA ILE A 33 1.00 -14.90 -13.34
C ILE A 33 2.08 -14.30 -14.23
N VAL A 34 2.60 -13.12 -13.91
CA VAL A 34 3.68 -12.47 -14.66
C VAL A 34 4.93 -13.35 -14.73
N LEU A 35 5.38 -13.92 -13.61
CA LEU A 35 6.55 -14.79 -13.59
C LEU A 35 6.32 -16.10 -14.36
N SER A 36 5.12 -16.68 -14.26
CA SER A 36 4.72 -17.87 -15.01
C SER A 36 4.69 -17.59 -16.52
N GLU A 37 4.09 -16.47 -16.93
CA GLU A 37 4.01 -16.02 -18.31
C GLU A 37 5.38 -15.69 -18.89
N THR A 38 6.22 -15.00 -18.10
CA THR A 38 7.63 -14.76 -18.44
C THR A 38 8.36 -16.07 -18.71
N SER A 39 8.17 -17.06 -17.85
CA SER A 39 8.81 -18.37 -17.95
C SER A 39 8.31 -19.18 -19.15
N ARG A 40 7.02 -19.08 -19.46
CA ARG A 40 6.39 -19.65 -20.66
C ARG A 40 6.98 -19.03 -21.93
N LEU A 41 7.07 -17.69 -21.99
CA LEU A 41 7.59 -16.92 -23.11
C LEU A 41 9.09 -17.13 -23.38
N LEU A 42 9.88 -17.46 -22.35
CA LEU A 42 11.28 -17.91 -22.52
C LEU A 42 11.41 -19.26 -23.28
N GLY A 43 10.33 -19.79 -23.84
CA GLY A 43 10.36 -20.82 -24.85
C GLY A 43 10.61 -22.19 -24.24
N LEU A 44 9.75 -22.58 -23.32
CA LEU A 44 9.31 -23.96 -23.24
C LEU A 44 8.38 -24.22 -24.47
N ARG A 45 8.98 -24.39 -25.67
CA ARG A 45 8.44 -24.64 -27.05
C ARG A 45 7.58 -23.54 -27.72
N MET A 46 7.66 -23.24 -29.03
CA MET A 46 8.77 -23.10 -29.99
C MET A 46 8.31 -22.32 -31.27
N SER A 47 9.07 -21.28 -31.68
CA SER A 47 9.38 -20.83 -33.06
C SER A 47 8.25 -20.20 -33.93
N LYS A 48 8.44 -19.24 -34.85
CA LYS A 48 9.58 -18.69 -35.63
C LYS A 48 9.19 -17.26 -36.12
N ALA A 49 10.08 -16.55 -36.83
CA ALA A 49 10.48 -15.26 -36.28
C ALA A 49 11.06 -14.25 -37.36
N HIS A 50 10.87 -12.90 -37.22
CA HIS A 50 11.81 -11.73 -37.49
C HIS A 50 11.27 -10.39 -36.95
N GLU A 51 11.93 -9.54 -36.15
CA GLU A 51 11.96 -9.71 -34.69
C GLU A 51 13.13 -10.59 -34.16
N ASP A 52 14.07 -10.93 -35.04
CA ASP A 52 14.99 -12.07 -34.91
C ASP A 52 16.43 -11.75 -34.70
N ALA A 53 16.74 -10.46 -34.66
CA ALA A 53 18.07 -10.01 -34.32
C ALA A 53 18.41 -10.56 -32.92
N PRO A 54 19.60 -11.16 -32.77
CA PRO A 54 20.11 -11.52 -31.46
C PRO A 54 20.06 -10.29 -30.55
N LEU A 55 19.55 -10.46 -29.34
CA LEU A 55 19.70 -9.47 -28.29
C LEU A 55 21.20 -9.36 -27.98
N ILE A 56 21.76 -8.17 -28.19
CA ILE A 56 23.17 -7.88 -27.90
C ILE A 56 23.21 -7.03 -26.63
N PHE A 57 23.94 -7.50 -25.61
CA PHE A 57 24.14 -6.75 -24.37
C PHE A 57 25.63 -6.66 -24.07
N LYS A 58 26.15 -5.43 -23.93
CA LYS A 58 27.60 -5.16 -23.74
C LYS A 58 28.47 -5.88 -24.78
N GLY A 59 28.05 -5.86 -26.04
CA GLY A 59 28.78 -6.47 -27.16
C GLY A 59 28.71 -8.00 -27.26
N LYS A 60 27.93 -8.68 -26.40
CA LYS A 60 27.77 -10.15 -26.43
C LYS A 60 26.35 -10.54 -26.81
N ILE A 61 26.22 -11.56 -27.65
CA ILE A 61 24.94 -12.17 -28.04
C ILE A 61 24.38 -12.97 -26.87
N MET A 62 23.13 -12.72 -26.53
CA MET A 62 22.41 -13.41 -25.45
C MET A 62 21.74 -14.68 -25.99
N TYR A 63 21.84 -15.82 -25.29
CA TYR A 63 21.33 -17.13 -25.73
C TYR A 63 20.21 -17.66 -24.84
N ASN A 64 19.22 -18.30 -25.48
CA ASN A 64 18.11 -19.03 -24.89
C ASN A 64 18.62 -20.37 -24.33
N PRO A 65 18.50 -20.65 -23.03
CA PRO A 65 19.22 -21.77 -22.43
C PRO A 65 18.68 -23.19 -22.71
N LYS A 66 17.55 -23.36 -23.43
CA LYS A 66 17.03 -24.71 -23.80
C LYS A 66 17.02 -24.98 -25.28
N SER A 67 17.10 -23.95 -26.10
CA SER A 67 17.37 -24.13 -27.53
C SER A 67 18.84 -23.90 -27.88
N GLY A 68 19.63 -23.26 -27.00
CA GLY A 68 20.98 -22.81 -27.32
C GLY A 68 21.03 -21.72 -28.38
N GLN A 69 19.87 -21.20 -28.80
CA GLN A 69 19.73 -20.20 -29.85
C GLN A 69 19.74 -18.79 -29.27
N PRO A 70 20.21 -17.76 -29.97
CA PRO A 70 20.13 -16.39 -29.48
C PRO A 70 18.71 -15.97 -29.06
N ILE A 71 18.56 -15.32 -27.90
CA ILE A 71 17.31 -14.62 -27.51
C ILE A 71 17.14 -13.46 -28.49
N LYS A 72 15.95 -13.30 -29.05
CA LYS A 72 15.72 -12.29 -30.06
C LYS A 72 15.12 -11.02 -29.45
N ILE A 73 15.39 -9.86 -30.05
CA ILE A 73 14.91 -8.56 -29.55
C ILE A 73 13.38 -8.53 -29.39
N LYS A 74 12.65 -9.30 -30.19
CA LYS A 74 11.20 -9.42 -30.02
C LYS A 74 10.75 -10.11 -28.77
N ASP A 75 11.49 -11.13 -28.37
CA ASP A 75 11.00 -12.08 -27.38
C ASP A 75 11.07 -11.32 -26.07
N TRP A 76 12.12 -10.51 -25.98
CA TRP A 76 12.27 -9.42 -25.05
C TRP A 76 11.18 -8.36 -25.13
N LYS A 77 10.95 -7.70 -26.27
CA LYS A 77 9.94 -6.63 -26.37
C LYS A 77 8.52 -7.11 -26.07
N ARG A 78 8.13 -8.29 -26.54
CA ARG A 78 6.83 -8.92 -26.24
C ARG A 78 6.69 -9.24 -24.76
N LEU A 79 7.78 -9.69 -24.13
CA LEU A 79 7.83 -9.92 -22.70
C LEU A 79 7.68 -8.60 -21.93
N GLU A 80 8.43 -7.57 -22.32
CA GLU A 80 8.33 -6.23 -21.74
C GLU A 80 6.91 -5.68 -21.88
N GLU A 81 6.31 -5.74 -23.07
CA GLU A 81 4.96 -5.30 -23.35
C GLU A 81 3.90 -6.10 -22.59
N ALA A 82 4.06 -7.42 -22.44
CA ALA A 82 3.14 -8.25 -21.65
C ALA A 82 3.21 -7.91 -20.17
N ILE A 83 4.43 -7.74 -19.62
CA ILE A 83 4.66 -7.30 -18.25
C ILE A 83 4.03 -5.91 -18.06
N VAL A 84 4.34 -4.95 -18.93
CA VAL A 84 3.79 -3.59 -18.91
C VAL A 84 2.27 -3.61 -18.96
N LYS A 85 1.68 -4.22 -19.97
CA LYS A 85 0.23 -4.21 -20.19
C LYS A 85 -0.50 -4.82 -19.01
N TYR A 86 0.00 -5.93 -18.48
CA TYR A 86 -0.59 -6.58 -17.32
C TYR A 86 -0.46 -5.70 -16.07
N LEU A 87 0.74 -5.23 -15.76
CA LEU A 87 0.99 -4.35 -14.60
C LEU A 87 0.22 -3.02 -14.68
N HIS A 88 -0.07 -2.49 -15.88
CA HIS A 88 -0.85 -1.26 -16.08
C HIS A 88 -2.37 -1.48 -16.00
N ILE A 89 -2.92 -2.52 -16.64
CA ILE A 89 -4.36 -2.84 -16.53
C ILE A 89 -4.72 -3.12 -15.06
N GLU A 90 -3.82 -3.82 -14.36
CA GLU A 90 -3.98 -4.09 -12.94
C GLU A 90 -3.75 -2.86 -12.07
N LYS A 91 -2.79 -1.98 -12.41
CA LYS A 91 -2.56 -0.73 -11.68
C LYS A 91 -3.82 0.11 -11.60
N ASP A 92 -4.47 0.40 -12.73
CA ASP A 92 -5.58 1.36 -12.75
C ASP A 92 -6.79 0.81 -11.97
N PHE A 93 -7.03 -0.50 -12.06
CA PHE A 93 -8.08 -1.17 -11.29
C PHE A 93 -7.74 -1.23 -9.79
N LEU A 94 -6.52 -1.66 -9.46
CA LEU A 94 -6.05 -1.80 -8.09
C LEU A 94 -5.98 -0.46 -7.36
N GLN A 95 -5.44 0.58 -8.00
CA GLN A 95 -5.34 1.93 -7.45
C GLN A 95 -6.72 2.45 -7.04
N LYS A 96 -7.67 2.47 -7.98
CA LYS A 96 -9.00 3.06 -7.73
C LYS A 96 -9.74 2.28 -6.66
N LYS A 97 -9.84 0.96 -6.85
CA LYS A 97 -10.63 0.11 -5.95
C LYS A 97 -10.01 -0.01 -4.56
N MET A 98 -8.68 -0.11 -4.45
CA MET A 98 -8.01 -0.21 -3.14
C MET A 98 -8.21 1.06 -2.32
N VAL A 99 -8.03 2.24 -2.92
CA VAL A 99 -8.17 3.51 -2.21
C VAL A 99 -9.65 3.73 -1.84
N GLU A 100 -10.59 3.52 -2.78
CA GLU A 100 -12.03 3.68 -2.52
C GLU A 100 -12.54 2.71 -1.44
N ASP A 101 -12.28 1.41 -1.58
CA ASP A 101 -12.66 0.39 -0.59
C ASP A 101 -12.10 0.76 0.79
N SER A 102 -10.85 1.22 0.85
CA SER A 102 -10.18 1.54 2.12
C SER A 102 -10.74 2.79 2.78
N PHE A 103 -10.90 3.88 2.02
CA PHE A 103 -11.54 5.10 2.50
C PHE A 103 -12.94 4.78 3.05
N PHE A 104 -13.76 4.12 2.23
CA PHE A 104 -15.14 3.82 2.60
C PHE A 104 -15.22 2.90 3.82
N LEU A 105 -14.37 1.86 3.88
CA LEU A 105 -14.27 1.00 5.05
C LEU A 105 -13.90 1.79 6.32
N GLY A 106 -12.97 2.74 6.22
CA GLY A 106 -12.61 3.63 7.31
C GLY A 106 -13.82 4.40 7.87
N SER A 107 -14.61 4.98 6.96
CA SER A 107 -15.82 5.73 7.31
C SER A 107 -16.89 4.83 7.93
N LEU A 108 -17.07 3.61 7.40
CA LEU A 108 -18.00 2.62 7.94
C LEU A 108 -17.59 2.14 9.34
N ILE A 109 -16.30 1.82 9.55
CA ILE A 109 -15.78 1.41 10.86
C ILE A 109 -16.03 2.49 11.90
N GLN A 110 -15.89 3.76 11.52
CA GLN A 110 -16.00 4.84 12.48
C GLN A 110 -17.37 4.92 13.15
N ARG A 111 -18.44 4.60 12.41
CA ARG A 111 -19.83 4.59 12.89
C ARG A 111 -20.18 3.42 13.81
N LEU A 112 -19.27 2.46 13.99
CA LEU A 112 -19.49 1.30 14.84
C LEU A 112 -19.20 1.61 16.31
N GLU A 113 -19.77 0.81 17.20
CA GLU A 113 -19.36 0.78 18.60
C GLU A 113 -17.94 0.20 18.76
N GLU A 114 -17.18 0.60 19.79
CA GLU A 114 -15.76 0.24 19.93
C GLU A 114 -15.51 -1.28 19.90
N ASN A 115 -16.37 -2.07 20.56
CA ASN A 115 -16.28 -3.54 20.55
C ASN A 115 -16.54 -4.14 19.15
N GLN A 116 -17.33 -3.48 18.32
CA GLN A 116 -17.59 -3.87 16.95
C GLN A 116 -16.41 -3.50 16.04
N LYS A 117 -15.81 -2.30 16.22
CA LYS A 117 -14.62 -1.86 15.47
C LYS A 117 -13.47 -2.88 15.54
N GLU A 118 -13.21 -3.41 16.73
CA GLU A 118 -12.14 -4.40 16.95
C GLU A 118 -12.46 -5.79 16.37
N SER A 119 -13.73 -6.21 16.43
CA SER A 119 -14.11 -7.62 16.22
C SER A 119 -14.70 -7.94 14.85
N TRP A 120 -15.31 -6.95 14.18
CA TRP A 120 -16.00 -7.15 12.92
C TRP A 120 -15.02 -7.50 11.79
N SER A 121 -15.42 -8.48 10.99
CA SER A 121 -14.70 -8.90 9.80
C SER A 121 -15.20 -8.15 8.57
N LEU A 122 -14.37 -8.15 7.51
CA LEU A 122 -14.61 -7.45 6.26
C LEU A 122 -15.93 -7.84 5.58
N ASP A 123 -16.39 -9.09 5.74
CA ASP A 123 -17.67 -9.57 5.18
C ASP A 123 -18.91 -8.89 5.79
N LYS A 124 -18.75 -8.13 6.87
CA LYS A 124 -19.81 -7.32 7.47
C LYS A 124 -20.02 -5.98 6.78
N PHE A 125 -19.11 -5.60 5.88
CA PHE A 125 -19.15 -4.34 5.17
C PHE A 125 -19.47 -4.60 3.70
N ASP A 126 -20.44 -3.89 3.17
CA ASP A 126 -20.63 -3.82 1.73
C ASP A 126 -19.75 -2.69 1.18
N LEU A 127 -18.74 -3.06 0.42
CA LEU A 127 -17.85 -2.13 -0.27
C LEU A 127 -18.16 -2.10 -1.78
N THR A 128 -19.26 -2.74 -2.19
CA THR A 128 -19.72 -2.73 -3.57
C THR A 128 -20.36 -1.38 -3.84
N ASP A 129 -19.74 -0.59 -4.73
CA ASP A 129 -20.17 0.76 -5.10
C ASP A 129 -20.27 1.73 -3.91
N PRO A 130 -19.12 2.18 -3.35
CA PRO A 130 -19.06 3.10 -2.21
C PRO A 130 -19.93 4.36 -2.39
N ASP A 131 -20.89 4.57 -1.50
CA ASP A 131 -21.73 5.77 -1.47
C ASP A 131 -21.13 6.82 -0.52
N PHE A 132 -20.18 7.60 -1.02
CA PHE A 132 -19.57 8.70 -0.25
C PHE A 132 -20.55 9.85 0.03
N ALA A 133 -21.62 9.98 -0.74
CA ALA A 133 -22.61 11.04 -0.54
C ALA A 133 -23.41 10.81 0.75
N GLU A 134 -23.68 9.55 1.10
CA GLU A 134 -24.29 9.18 2.39
C GLU A 134 -23.46 9.64 3.61
N PHE A 135 -22.16 9.90 3.41
CA PHE A 135 -21.23 10.35 4.44
C PHE A 135 -21.00 11.87 4.39
N GLY A 136 -21.70 12.60 3.53
CA GLY A 136 -21.55 14.04 3.39
C GLY A 136 -20.18 14.46 2.86
N TYR A 137 -19.53 13.60 2.05
CA TYR A 137 -18.27 13.96 1.41
C TYR A 137 -18.46 15.17 0.51
N THR A 138 -17.56 16.13 0.66
CA THR A 138 -17.52 17.36 -0.13
C THR A 138 -16.66 17.17 -1.37
N ASP A 139 -16.75 18.11 -2.33
CA ASP A 139 -15.85 18.13 -3.49
C ASP A 139 -14.37 18.14 -3.06
N TYR A 140 -14.05 18.84 -1.96
CA TYR A 140 -12.70 18.83 -1.38
C TYR A 140 -12.26 17.44 -0.90
N ASP A 141 -13.16 16.68 -0.27
CA ASP A 141 -12.85 15.31 0.19
C ASP A 141 -12.64 14.37 -1.01
N MET A 142 -13.40 14.58 -2.09
CA MET A 142 -13.25 13.84 -3.33
C MET A 142 -11.95 14.18 -4.05
N ASP A 143 -11.55 15.44 -4.07
CA ASP A 143 -10.24 15.88 -4.60
C ASP A 143 -9.09 15.26 -3.81
N LEU A 144 -9.21 15.22 -2.47
CA LEU A 144 -8.23 14.56 -1.62
C LEU A 144 -8.15 13.06 -1.92
N LEU A 145 -9.28 12.38 -2.07
CA LEU A 145 -9.36 10.97 -2.44
C LEU A 145 -8.72 10.70 -3.81
N GLU A 146 -8.90 11.59 -4.78
CA GLU A 146 -8.25 11.49 -6.10
C GLU A 146 -6.72 11.70 -6.00
N ALA A 147 -6.26 12.67 -5.21
CA ALA A 147 -4.83 12.84 -4.96
C ALA A 147 -4.19 11.60 -4.33
N TYR A 148 -4.90 10.91 -3.43
CA TYR A 148 -4.46 9.64 -2.87
C TYR A 148 -4.40 8.52 -3.90
N LYS A 149 -5.42 8.40 -4.76
CA LYS A 149 -5.38 7.47 -5.89
C LYS A 149 -4.12 7.72 -6.72
N GLU A 150 -3.86 8.95 -7.15
CA GLU A 150 -2.68 9.27 -7.95
C GLU A 150 -1.36 8.92 -7.25
N GLY A 151 -1.26 9.22 -5.95
CA GLY A 151 -0.11 8.87 -5.11
C GLY A 151 0.13 7.36 -5.03
N THR A 152 -0.92 6.60 -4.68
CA THR A 152 -0.91 5.12 -4.69
C THR A 152 -0.50 4.60 -6.07
N GLY A 153 -1.05 5.16 -7.15
CA GLY A 153 -0.73 4.82 -8.52
C GLY A 153 0.75 5.01 -8.86
N THR A 154 1.37 6.06 -8.33
CA THR A 154 2.80 6.33 -8.47
C THR A 154 3.63 5.27 -7.76
N TYR A 155 3.26 4.86 -6.54
CA TYR A 155 3.97 3.79 -5.82
C TYR A 155 3.83 2.44 -6.52
N ILE A 156 2.62 2.10 -6.98
CA ILE A 156 2.34 0.89 -7.76
C ILE A 156 3.20 0.88 -9.03
N GLN A 157 3.25 1.99 -9.78
CA GLN A 157 4.07 2.09 -10.97
C GLN A 157 5.56 1.94 -10.67
N ASN A 158 6.06 2.56 -9.60
CA ASN A 158 7.45 2.43 -9.19
C ASN A 158 7.82 0.98 -8.82
N VAL A 159 6.89 0.24 -8.19
CA VAL A 159 7.05 -1.21 -7.98
C VAL A 159 7.11 -1.89 -9.33
N ASN A 160 6.10 -1.72 -10.19
CA ASN A 160 6.02 -2.33 -11.51
C ASN A 160 7.29 -2.15 -12.35
N ASP A 161 7.82 -0.92 -12.40
CA ASP A 161 9.03 -0.58 -13.16
C ASP A 161 10.27 -1.27 -12.58
N ARG A 162 10.37 -1.34 -11.25
CA ARG A 162 11.43 -2.06 -10.55
C ARG A 162 11.33 -3.56 -10.78
N GLU A 163 10.14 -4.14 -10.69
CA GLU A 163 9.91 -5.57 -10.93
C GLU A 163 10.30 -5.95 -12.34
N ARG A 164 9.83 -5.18 -13.32
CA ARG A 164 10.21 -5.30 -14.73
C ARG A 164 11.72 -5.27 -14.87
N GLY A 165 12.40 -4.25 -14.34
CA GLY A 165 13.85 -4.14 -14.38
C GLY A 165 14.57 -5.32 -13.71
N LYS A 166 14.02 -5.85 -12.62
CA LYS A 166 14.59 -7.00 -11.90
C LYS A 166 14.47 -8.30 -12.68
N ILE A 167 13.28 -8.60 -13.21
CA ILE A 167 13.03 -9.75 -14.10
C ILE A 167 13.97 -9.69 -15.29
N GLN A 168 14.10 -8.51 -15.89
CA GLN A 168 14.98 -8.29 -17.02
C GLN A 168 16.46 -8.57 -16.68
N SER A 169 16.94 -8.01 -15.57
CA SER A 169 18.32 -8.22 -15.10
C SER A 169 18.59 -9.71 -14.86
N ILE A 170 17.68 -10.46 -14.23
CA ILE A 170 17.85 -11.90 -13.97
C ILE A 170 18.01 -12.68 -15.29
N ILE A 171 17.19 -12.40 -16.29
CA ILE A 171 17.25 -13.07 -17.58
C ILE A 171 18.56 -12.75 -18.31
N ILE A 172 18.94 -11.46 -18.35
CA ILE A 172 20.15 -11.00 -19.03
C ILE A 172 21.40 -11.55 -18.32
N GLU A 173 21.49 -11.44 -17.00
CA GLU A 173 22.65 -11.92 -16.24
C GLU A 173 22.78 -13.43 -16.24
N GLY A 174 21.65 -14.15 -16.12
CA GLY A 174 21.63 -15.59 -16.23
C GLY A 174 22.16 -16.08 -17.58
N SER A 175 21.78 -15.41 -18.67
CA SER A 175 22.28 -15.73 -20.00
C SER A 175 23.77 -15.38 -20.18
N LYS A 176 24.25 -14.26 -19.62
CA LYS A 176 25.71 -13.92 -19.61
C LYS A 176 26.55 -14.95 -18.87
N ALA A 177 26.00 -15.50 -17.79
CA ALA A 177 26.66 -16.49 -16.96
C ALA A 177 26.45 -17.93 -17.46
N HIS A 178 25.87 -18.12 -18.66
CA HIS A 178 25.55 -19.43 -19.23
C HIS A 178 24.73 -20.33 -18.30
N LYS A 179 23.86 -19.74 -17.47
CA LYS A 179 22.98 -20.50 -16.57
C LYS A 179 21.96 -21.30 -17.37
N SER A 180 21.68 -22.52 -16.91
CA SER A 180 20.61 -23.35 -17.43
C SER A 180 19.24 -22.70 -17.18
N LYS A 181 18.21 -23.13 -17.93
CA LYS A 181 16.84 -22.61 -17.72
C LYS A 181 16.32 -22.84 -16.31
N GLY A 182 16.64 -23.99 -15.71
CA GLY A 182 16.25 -24.29 -14.34
C GLY A 182 16.85 -23.31 -13.34
N GLN A 183 18.11 -22.88 -13.57
CA GLN A 183 18.78 -21.88 -12.72
C GLN A 183 18.17 -20.48 -12.90
N ILE A 184 17.86 -20.06 -14.13
CA ILE A 184 17.20 -18.76 -14.37
C ILE A 184 15.78 -18.76 -13.77
N TRP A 185 15.04 -19.87 -13.91
CA TRP A 185 13.73 -20.01 -13.27
C TRP A 185 13.83 -19.95 -11.74
N GLN A 186 14.78 -20.67 -11.14
CA GLN A 186 14.99 -20.62 -9.70
C GLN A 186 15.30 -19.20 -9.23
N GLU A 187 16.11 -18.43 -9.98
CA GLU A 187 16.41 -17.04 -9.65
C GLU A 187 15.21 -16.10 -9.80
N LEU A 188 14.36 -16.31 -10.81
CA LEU A 188 13.09 -15.60 -10.96
C LEU A 188 12.15 -15.92 -9.78
N TRP A 189 12.03 -17.19 -9.41
CA TRP A 189 11.24 -17.65 -8.27
C TRP A 189 11.76 -17.10 -6.94
N ASP A 190 13.07 -17.17 -6.71
CA ASP A 190 13.69 -16.62 -5.51
C ASP A 190 13.50 -15.08 -5.41
N SER A 191 13.41 -14.40 -6.56
CA SER A 191 13.12 -12.98 -6.61
C SER A 191 11.67 -12.64 -6.26
N GLU A 192 10.71 -13.57 -6.46
CA GLU A 192 9.29 -13.38 -6.14
C GLU A 192 9.11 -12.89 -4.70
N ILE A 193 9.87 -13.44 -3.75
CA ILE A 193 9.82 -13.02 -2.34
C ILE A 193 10.10 -11.53 -2.17
N SER A 194 11.09 -11.01 -2.90
CA SER A 194 11.46 -9.59 -2.82
C SER A 194 10.43 -8.68 -3.48
N LEU A 195 9.83 -9.14 -4.58
CA LEU A 195 8.80 -8.43 -5.34
C LEU A 195 7.49 -8.35 -4.54
N ASN A 196 7.01 -9.49 -4.04
CA ASN A 196 5.87 -9.60 -3.14
C ASN A 196 6.02 -8.70 -1.91
N ARG A 197 7.21 -8.66 -1.30
CA ARG A 197 7.46 -7.80 -0.14
C ARG A 197 7.31 -6.30 -0.44
N ASP A 198 7.71 -5.86 -1.64
CA ASP A 198 7.55 -4.47 -2.06
C ASP A 198 6.06 -4.14 -2.28
N TRP A 199 5.28 -5.07 -2.84
CA TRP A 199 3.82 -4.95 -2.93
C TRP A 199 3.16 -4.90 -1.55
N ASP A 200 3.48 -5.84 -0.66
CA ASP A 200 2.98 -5.85 0.71
C ASP A 200 3.22 -4.48 1.38
N ARG A 201 4.41 -3.90 1.18
CA ARG A 201 4.71 -2.57 1.75
C ARG A 201 3.73 -1.51 1.26
N VAL A 202 3.54 -1.44 -0.05
CA VAL A 202 2.67 -0.43 -0.67
C VAL A 202 1.25 -0.66 -0.20
N ILE A 203 0.70 -1.85 -0.42
CA ILE A 203 -0.70 -2.18 -0.08
C ILE A 203 -1.00 -1.91 1.38
N VAL A 204 -0.16 -2.37 2.29
CA VAL A 204 -0.39 -2.18 3.72
C VAL A 204 -0.38 -0.71 4.10
N THR A 205 0.57 0.05 3.56
CA THR A 205 0.71 1.47 3.90
C THR A 205 -0.44 2.27 3.31
N GLU A 206 -0.77 2.05 2.04
CA GLU A 206 -1.84 2.77 1.34
C GLU A 206 -3.22 2.44 1.91
N VAL A 207 -3.51 1.15 2.20
CA VAL A 207 -4.79 0.74 2.84
C VAL A 207 -4.93 1.37 4.22
N ALA A 208 -3.88 1.34 5.05
CA ALA A 208 -3.92 1.94 6.38
C ALA A 208 -4.10 3.47 6.31
N MET A 209 -3.38 4.14 5.42
CA MET A 209 -3.53 5.57 5.19
C MET A 209 -4.94 5.92 4.73
N ALA A 210 -5.43 5.27 3.68
CA ALA A 210 -6.76 5.54 3.13
C ALA A 210 -7.87 5.26 4.15
N SER A 211 -7.79 4.15 4.89
CA SER A 211 -8.78 3.82 5.94
C SER A 211 -8.78 4.85 7.05
N ASN A 212 -7.61 5.27 7.54
CA ASN A 212 -7.55 6.29 8.58
C ASN A 212 -8.05 7.65 8.06
N ASN A 213 -7.78 8.03 6.81
CA ASN A 213 -8.36 9.25 6.25
C ASN A 213 -9.90 9.17 6.19
N GLY A 214 -10.46 8.07 5.70
CA GLY A 214 -11.91 7.87 5.68
C GLY A 214 -12.54 8.00 7.07
N LEU A 215 -11.89 7.40 8.08
CA LEU A 215 -12.29 7.53 9.48
C LEU A 215 -12.29 9.01 9.95
N LEU A 216 -11.19 9.73 9.72
CA LEU A 216 -11.07 11.13 10.14
C LEU A 216 -12.05 12.05 9.40
N ILE A 217 -12.23 11.86 8.10
CA ILE A 217 -13.20 12.64 7.32
C ILE A 217 -14.62 12.35 7.81
N SER A 218 -14.95 11.08 8.07
CA SER A 218 -16.26 10.72 8.64
C SER A 218 -16.52 11.47 9.94
N GLU A 219 -15.53 11.58 10.84
CA GLU A 219 -15.67 12.35 12.08
C GLU A 219 -15.86 13.84 11.84
N LEU A 220 -15.09 14.44 10.92
CA LEU A 220 -15.21 15.85 10.56
C LEU A 220 -16.59 16.17 10.00
N ARG A 221 -17.19 15.26 9.22
CA ARG A 221 -18.49 15.48 8.58
C ARG A 221 -19.67 15.14 9.49
N SER A 222 -19.49 14.24 10.46
CA SER A 222 -20.55 13.88 11.40
C SER A 222 -20.60 14.73 12.67
N THR A 223 -19.58 15.56 12.93
CA THR A 223 -19.52 16.44 14.10
C THR A 223 -19.92 17.86 13.73
N PRO A 224 -20.73 18.57 14.54
CA PRO A 224 -20.99 20.00 14.35
C PRO A 224 -19.70 20.83 14.32
N GLU A 225 -19.65 21.87 13.47
CA GLU A 225 -18.43 22.68 13.26
C GLU A 225 -17.93 23.37 14.54
N GLU A 226 -18.82 23.64 15.49
CA GLU A 226 -18.49 24.32 16.74
C GLU A 226 -17.90 23.41 17.82
N GLU A 227 -17.89 22.08 17.62
CA GLU A 227 -17.38 21.12 18.60
C GLU A 227 -15.93 20.70 18.29
N ASN A 228 -15.07 20.76 19.31
CA ASN A 228 -13.72 20.23 19.20
C ASN A 228 -13.74 18.70 19.13
N ILE A 229 -13.13 18.13 18.10
CA ILE A 229 -13.05 16.68 17.91
C ILE A 229 -11.76 16.15 18.54
N PHE A 230 -11.89 15.40 19.62
CA PHE A 230 -10.74 14.70 20.21
C PHE A 230 -10.65 13.27 19.69
N MET A 231 -9.45 12.86 19.31
CA MET A 231 -9.18 11.49 18.86
C MET A 231 -8.15 10.87 19.79
N LYS A 232 -8.28 9.57 20.06
CA LYS A 232 -7.29 8.78 20.79
C LYS A 232 -6.59 7.82 19.84
N GLY A 233 -5.28 7.78 19.89
CA GLY A 233 -4.47 6.89 19.07
C GLY A 233 -4.61 5.44 19.54
N VAL A 234 -5.01 4.57 18.62
CA VAL A 234 -5.17 3.13 18.82
C VAL A 234 -4.03 2.44 18.09
N SER A 235 -3.08 1.94 18.85
CA SER A 235 -1.87 1.37 18.28
C SER A 235 -2.08 -0.08 17.85
N ALA A 236 -1.29 -0.52 16.87
CA ALA A 236 -1.21 -1.93 16.51
C ALA A 236 -0.83 -2.78 17.75
N PRO A 237 -1.40 -4.00 17.92
CA PRO A 237 -1.03 -4.89 19.02
C PRO A 237 0.47 -5.19 19.09
N ASP A 238 1.14 -5.18 17.95
CA ASP A 238 2.55 -5.46 17.79
C ASP A 238 3.38 -4.25 17.33
N ARG A 239 2.90 -3.04 17.66
CA ARG A 239 3.49 -1.74 17.33
C ARG A 239 4.99 -1.63 17.56
N CYS A 240 5.64 -0.84 16.72
CA CYS A 240 7.03 -0.42 16.93
C CYS A 240 7.15 0.66 18.05
N PRO A 241 8.38 0.94 18.54
CA PRO A 241 8.61 1.97 19.56
C PRO A 241 8.17 3.38 19.15
N ALA A 242 8.24 3.72 17.86
CA ALA A 242 7.78 5.04 17.38
C ALA A 242 6.25 5.15 17.49
N CYS A 243 5.50 4.13 17.07
CA CYS A 243 4.06 4.04 17.24
C CYS A 243 3.65 4.03 18.72
N GLY A 244 4.38 3.30 19.57
CA GLY A 244 4.17 3.33 21.02
C GLY A 244 4.37 4.71 21.65
N ARG A 245 5.29 5.51 21.11
CA ARG A 245 5.57 6.86 21.61
C ARG A 245 4.58 7.91 21.09
N LEU A 246 4.24 7.83 19.80
CA LEU A 246 3.54 8.90 19.07
C LEU A 246 2.04 8.68 18.92
N ILE A 247 1.56 7.43 19.01
CA ILE A 247 0.15 7.10 18.77
C ILE A 247 -0.49 6.50 20.00
N ASP A 248 0.13 5.49 20.60
CA ASP A 248 -0.51 4.65 21.62
C ASP A 248 -1.10 5.45 22.79
N GLY A 249 -2.44 5.46 22.87
CA GLY A 249 -3.20 6.16 23.90
C GLY A 249 -3.11 7.68 23.84
N LYS A 250 -2.48 8.27 22.82
CA LYS A 250 -2.31 9.72 22.69
C LYS A 250 -3.61 10.38 22.29
N VAL A 251 -4.04 11.37 23.06
CA VAL A 251 -5.18 12.22 22.73
C VAL A 251 -4.68 13.38 21.87
N VAL A 252 -5.33 13.58 20.73
CA VAL A 252 -5.05 14.62 19.73
C VAL A 252 -6.34 15.33 19.37
N VAL A 253 -6.25 16.50 18.74
CA VAL A 253 -7.40 17.24 18.22
C VAL A 253 -7.44 17.08 16.71
N LEU A 254 -8.56 16.60 16.19
CA LEU A 254 -8.80 16.50 14.75
C LEU A 254 -9.26 17.87 14.22
N VAL A 255 -8.56 18.35 13.21
CA VAL A 255 -8.85 19.60 12.50
C VAL A 255 -9.04 19.32 11.01
N ALA A 256 -9.85 20.15 10.34
CA ALA A 256 -10.11 20.00 8.91
C ALA A 256 -8.86 20.33 8.07
N GLU A 257 -8.08 21.32 8.50
CA GLU A 257 -6.90 21.82 7.79
C GLU A 257 -5.67 21.85 8.71
N PRO A 258 -4.45 21.68 8.16
CA PRO A 258 -3.23 21.80 8.95
C PRO A 258 -3.11 23.18 9.60
N PRO A 259 -2.63 23.27 10.85
CA PRO A 259 -2.26 24.56 11.45
C PRO A 259 -1.20 25.29 10.62
N GLU A 260 -1.17 26.61 10.69
CA GLU A 260 -0.20 27.44 9.96
C GLU A 260 1.26 27.11 10.34
N GLU A 261 1.50 26.80 11.61
CA GLU A 261 2.82 26.44 12.12
C GLU A 261 2.77 25.13 12.94
N GLY A 262 3.61 24.16 12.55
CA GLY A 262 3.80 22.93 13.31
C GLY A 262 2.59 21.99 13.28
N ASP A 263 2.28 21.38 14.43
CA ASP A 263 1.13 20.52 14.62
C ASP A 263 0.52 20.66 16.01
N GLU A 264 0.54 21.87 16.58
CA GLU A 264 -0.06 22.18 17.87
C GLU A 264 -1.30 23.07 17.69
N VAL A 265 -2.33 22.81 18.49
CA VAL A 265 -3.55 23.62 18.57
C VAL A 265 -3.95 23.84 20.02
N ILE A 266 -4.60 24.96 20.30
CA ILE A 266 -5.05 25.31 21.65
C ILE A 266 -6.56 25.12 21.74
N VAL A 267 -6.99 24.29 22.68
CA VAL A 267 -8.41 24.10 23.02
C VAL A 267 -8.57 24.35 24.52
N ASP A 268 -9.46 25.28 24.89
CA ASP A 268 -9.73 25.67 26.27
C ASP A 268 -8.47 26.00 27.09
N GLY A 269 -7.51 26.68 26.45
CA GLY A 269 -6.25 27.09 27.07
C GLY A 269 -5.23 25.96 27.28
N LYS A 270 -5.50 24.75 26.78
CA LYS A 270 -4.56 23.61 26.78
C LYS A 270 -4.04 23.36 25.36
N SER A 271 -2.74 23.11 25.25
CA SER A 271 -2.12 22.71 23.98
C SER A 271 -2.31 21.21 23.73
N TYR A 272 -2.70 20.87 22.51
CA TYR A 272 -2.84 19.51 22.01
C TYR A 272 -2.15 19.37 20.65
N THR A 273 -1.71 18.16 20.34
CA THR A 273 -1.27 17.85 18.97
C THR A 273 -2.48 17.78 18.04
N ALA A 274 -2.38 18.42 16.87
CA ALA A 274 -3.37 18.35 15.81
C ALA A 274 -3.17 17.12 14.93
N ILE A 275 -4.26 16.51 14.46
CA ILE A 275 -4.31 15.50 13.40
C ILE A 275 -5.27 16.00 12.32
N TRP A 276 -4.99 15.73 11.05
CA TRP A 276 -5.86 16.13 9.92
C TRP A 276 -5.79 15.09 8.80
N PRO A 277 -6.84 14.96 7.95
CA PRO A 277 -6.78 14.16 6.73
C PRO A 277 -5.60 14.62 5.85
N GLY A 278 -4.73 13.72 5.41
CA GLY A 278 -3.48 14.11 4.74
C GLY A 278 -2.21 14.03 5.58
N LYS A 279 -2.31 14.07 6.92
CA LYS A 279 -1.11 14.20 7.77
C LYS A 279 -0.21 12.98 7.67
N SER A 280 0.95 13.15 7.03
CA SER A 280 1.94 12.10 6.82
C SER A 280 3.35 12.51 7.26
N ASN A 281 4.21 11.52 7.44
CA ASN A 281 5.63 11.71 7.72
C ASN A 281 6.51 11.65 6.46
N PHE A 282 5.92 11.82 5.26
CA PHE A 282 6.69 11.87 4.03
C PHE A 282 7.73 13.00 4.07
N GLY A 283 8.96 12.71 3.65
CA GLY A 283 10.08 13.66 3.72
C GLY A 283 10.63 13.94 5.13
N ARG A 284 10.06 13.36 6.19
CA ARG A 284 10.53 13.55 7.58
C ARG A 284 11.56 12.49 7.99
N ASN A 285 12.45 12.88 8.89
CA ASN A 285 13.34 11.94 9.57
C ASN A 285 12.61 11.27 10.75
N ALA A 286 12.90 10.00 11.01
CA ALA A 286 12.32 9.22 12.12
C ALA A 286 12.44 9.89 13.50
N LYS A 287 13.47 10.71 13.73
CA LYS A 287 13.62 11.48 14.98
C LYS A 287 12.57 12.59 15.13
N ASN A 288 12.05 13.11 14.02
CA ASN A 288 11.15 14.26 13.94
C ASN A 288 9.78 13.86 13.35
N TYR A 289 9.41 12.60 13.50
CA TYR A 289 8.09 12.12 13.11
C TYR A 289 7.01 12.78 13.96
N TRP A 290 5.98 13.26 13.28
CA TRP A 290 4.72 13.67 13.86
C TRP A 290 3.86 12.46 14.21
N ALA A 291 2.94 12.67 15.15
CA ALA A 291 1.75 11.82 15.26
C ALA A 291 0.90 12.04 14.01
N GLY A 292 0.95 11.08 13.09
CA GLY A 292 0.30 11.15 11.78
C GLY A 292 -0.68 10.01 11.57
N ILE A 293 -1.34 10.01 10.42
CA ILE A 293 -2.30 8.97 10.00
C ILE A 293 -1.61 7.61 9.92
N THR A 294 -0.40 7.57 9.36
CA THR A 294 0.54 6.45 9.47
C THR A 294 1.92 7.00 9.82
N ILE A 295 2.66 6.29 10.67
CA ILE A 295 3.96 6.77 11.16
C ILE A 295 5.10 6.37 10.22
N HIS A 296 5.05 5.17 9.66
CA HIS A 296 6.09 4.57 8.83
C HIS A 296 5.49 3.52 7.89
N PRO A 297 6.26 3.02 6.90
CA PRO A 297 5.82 1.88 6.09
C PRO A 297 5.46 0.68 6.97
N TYR A 298 4.40 -0.04 6.60
CA TYR A 298 3.81 -1.14 7.39
C TYR A 298 3.17 -0.74 8.73
N CYS A 299 3.07 0.56 9.05
CA CYS A 299 2.30 1.01 10.21
C CYS A 299 0.82 0.77 9.96
N ARG A 300 0.14 0.12 10.90
CA ARG A 300 -1.32 -0.09 10.86
C ARG A 300 -2.05 0.52 12.06
N CYS A 301 -1.39 1.42 12.80
CA CYS A 301 -2.03 2.16 13.87
C CYS A 301 -3.19 3.02 13.33
N SER A 302 -4.14 3.37 14.20
CA SER A 302 -5.34 4.11 13.84
C SER A 302 -5.74 5.09 14.95
N TRP A 303 -6.91 5.69 14.78
CA TRP A 303 -7.51 6.69 15.67
C TRP A 303 -8.94 6.27 15.97
N SER A 304 -9.42 6.54 17.19
CA SER A 304 -10.84 6.42 17.54
C SER A 304 -11.31 7.71 18.21
N ARG A 305 -12.60 8.02 18.09
CA ARG A 305 -13.20 9.21 18.73
C ARG A 305 -13.02 9.10 20.24
N TRP A 306 -12.63 10.21 20.86
CA TRP A 306 -12.44 10.33 22.30
C TRP A 306 -13.34 11.43 22.85
N TYR A 307 -14.09 11.12 23.89
CA TYR A 307 -14.91 12.09 24.59
C TYR A 307 -14.23 12.43 25.92
N LEU A 308 -13.82 13.69 26.10
CA LEU A 308 -13.08 14.13 27.30
C LEU A 308 -13.86 13.90 28.61
N GLU A 309 -15.19 13.86 28.54
CA GLU A 309 -16.06 13.55 29.67
C GLU A 309 -15.78 12.18 30.30
N LEU A 310 -15.22 11.26 29.51
CA LEU A 310 -14.84 9.91 29.93
C LEU A 310 -13.52 9.87 30.72
N GLU A 311 -12.68 10.91 30.69
CA GLU A 311 -11.45 10.94 31.51
C GLU A 311 -11.74 10.83 33.01
N LYS A 312 -12.92 11.29 33.45
CA LYS A 312 -13.35 11.22 34.86
C LYS A 312 -13.62 9.80 35.37
N TYR A 313 -13.70 8.82 34.48
CA TYR A 313 -14.05 7.43 34.81
C TYR A 313 -12.89 6.44 34.58
N VAL A 314 -11.74 6.91 34.09
CA VAL A 314 -10.59 6.06 33.71
C VAL A 314 -9.32 6.44 34.49
N SER A 315 -9.42 7.30 35.50
CA SER A 315 -8.33 7.60 36.45
C SER A 315 -8.24 6.54 37.55
#